data_AF-A0AAD3XKN0-F1
#
_entry.id   AF-A0AAD3XKN0-F1
#
_cell.length_a   1.000
_cell.length_b   1.000
_cell.length_c   1.000
_cell.angle_alpha   90.00
_cell.angle_beta   90.00
_cell.angle_gamma   90.00
#
_symmetry.space_group_name_H-M   'P 1'
#
loop_
_entity.id
_entity.type
_entity.pdbx_description
1 polymer ?
#
loop_
_entity_poly.entity_id
_entity_poly.type
_entity_poly.pdbx_seq_one_letter_code
_entity_poly.pdbx_strand_id
1 'polypeptide(L)'
;MDALKVVSYGSATSYPDISRPIFGDKNLAKHSIPCNSLIKNKFSIPFRSSRPFHLNTRRRNSMSASTMAASITSVEEALPPALDSSSDPPAIFDGTTRLYISYTCPYAQRVWITRNCKGLQDKIKLVPIDLQNRPAWYKEKVYSANKVPSLEHNNEIRGESLDLIKYIDSHFEGPSLFPSDPAKKEFADELFSYTDSFGRAVISSFKEEGVNEETVAAFDYLETALSKFSDDGPFFLGQFSLVDIAYAPFIERFKPFLLDVKNYDITSGRPKLAAWIEEMNQIEAYQQTRQDPMELVEIYKKRFPAKF
;
A
#
# COMPACT_ATOMS: atom_id res chain seq x y z
N MET A 1 -32.65 -27.41 -0.44
CA MET A 1 -32.98 -26.03 -0.01
C MET A 1 -32.32 -25.86 1.35
N ASP A 2 -31.06 -25.46 1.36
CA ASP A 2 -30.31 -25.24 2.60
C ASP A 2 -29.87 -23.78 2.65
N ALA A 3 -30.32 -23.09 3.69
CA ALA A 3 -30.12 -21.67 3.89
C ALA A 3 -28.68 -21.39 4.34
N LEU A 4 -27.98 -20.57 3.56
CA LEU A 4 -26.67 -20.02 3.90
C LEU A 4 -26.79 -19.12 5.15
N LYS A 5 -26.07 -19.50 6.21
CA LYS A 5 -25.87 -18.67 7.40
C LYS A 5 -24.89 -17.55 7.07
N VAL A 6 -25.41 -16.34 6.91
CA VAL A 6 -24.62 -15.11 6.96
C VAL A 6 -24.28 -14.85 8.44
N VAL A 7 -23.01 -14.98 8.81
CA VAL A 7 -22.53 -14.57 10.14
C VAL A 7 -22.17 -13.09 10.07
N SER A 8 -23.06 -12.25 10.60
CA SER A 8 -22.84 -10.82 10.80
C SER A 8 -22.14 -10.60 12.13
N TYR A 9 -20.90 -10.11 12.11
CA TYR A 9 -20.31 -9.42 13.24
C TYR A 9 -20.49 -7.91 13.02
N GLY A 10 -21.32 -7.30 13.85
CA GLY A 10 -21.64 -5.89 13.78
C GLY A 10 -20.54 -5.00 14.38
N SER A 11 -20.13 -3.99 13.61
CA SER A 11 -20.03 -2.61 14.10
C SER A 11 -20.30 -1.69 12.92
N ALA A 12 -21.57 -1.30 12.76
CA ALA A 12 -22.00 -0.40 11.70
C ALA A 12 -21.54 1.03 12.00
N THR A 13 -20.39 1.41 11.47
CA THR A 13 -20.10 2.81 11.15
C THR A 13 -20.40 2.99 9.66
N SER A 14 -21.55 3.60 9.37
CA SER A 14 -21.95 3.93 8.02
C SER A 14 -21.05 5.05 7.47
N TYR A 15 -20.15 4.72 6.55
CA TYR A 15 -19.38 5.69 5.77
C TYR A 15 -20.09 6.00 4.45
N PRO A 16 -20.13 7.27 4.00
CA PRO A 16 -20.93 7.67 2.85
C PRO A 16 -20.34 7.17 1.52
N ASP A 17 -21.26 6.88 0.61
CA ASP A 17 -21.07 6.51 -0.79
C ASP A 17 -20.35 7.64 -1.56
N ILE A 18 -19.17 7.36 -2.11
CA ILE A 18 -18.23 8.35 -2.68
C ILE A 18 -18.51 8.65 -4.16
N SER A 19 -19.77 8.48 -4.60
CA SER A 19 -20.17 8.62 -6.00
C SER A 19 -20.80 9.97 -6.37
N ARG A 20 -21.08 10.91 -5.44
CA ARG A 20 -21.50 12.30 -5.76
C ARG A 20 -21.09 13.34 -4.68
N PRO A 21 -20.84 14.62 -5.01
CA PRO A 21 -20.38 15.63 -4.05
C PRO A 21 -21.57 16.33 -3.36
N ILE A 22 -21.60 16.36 -2.02
CA ILE A 22 -22.42 17.30 -1.24
C ILE A 22 -21.53 18.01 -0.22
N PHE A 23 -21.58 19.34 -0.27
CA PHE A 23 -20.93 20.30 0.62
C PHE A 23 -21.40 20.10 2.07
N GLY A 24 -20.45 20.07 3.01
CA GLY A 24 -20.70 20.04 4.44
C GLY A 24 -20.70 21.44 5.04
N ASP A 25 -21.74 21.73 5.80
CA ASP A 25 -21.93 22.91 6.63
C ASP A 25 -20.90 22.99 7.77
N LYS A 26 -20.61 24.22 8.17
CA LYS A 26 -19.58 24.58 9.16
C LYS A 26 -20.00 24.23 10.59
N ASN A 27 -19.01 23.75 11.35
CA ASN A 27 -18.69 24.02 12.77
C ASN A 27 -18.42 22.73 13.54
N LEU A 28 -17.22 22.63 14.12
CA LEU A 28 -17.06 22.34 15.56
C LEU A 28 -15.58 22.50 16.00
N ALA A 29 -15.41 23.48 16.88
CA ALA A 29 -14.53 23.56 18.04
C ALA A 29 -13.03 23.19 17.93
N LYS A 30 -12.24 24.26 17.99
CA LYS A 30 -10.83 24.32 18.38
C LYS A 30 -10.63 23.82 19.82
N HIS A 31 -9.68 22.91 20.06
CA HIS A 31 -9.00 22.79 21.35
C HIS A 31 -7.51 22.51 21.15
N SER A 32 -6.74 23.57 21.36
CA SER A 32 -5.28 23.60 21.47
C SER A 32 -4.85 23.12 22.87
N ILE A 33 -3.80 22.30 22.96
CA ILE A 33 -3.08 22.03 24.22
C ILE A 33 -1.58 22.29 23.96
N PRO A 34 -0.88 23.01 24.86
CA PRO A 34 0.39 23.66 24.53
C PRO A 34 1.63 22.79 24.79
N CYS A 35 2.67 23.16 24.04
CA CYS A 35 4.07 22.79 24.18
C CYS A 35 4.62 23.18 25.57
N ASN A 36 5.31 22.27 26.25
CA ASN A 36 6.13 22.58 27.41
C ASN A 36 7.59 22.14 27.19
N SER A 37 8.47 23.09 27.49
CA SER A 37 9.92 23.02 27.37
C SER A 37 10.58 22.85 28.73
N LEU A 38 11.87 22.47 28.70
CA LEU A 38 12.86 22.41 29.80
C LEU A 38 12.74 21.14 30.65
N ILE A 39 13.79 20.34 30.83
CA ILE A 39 14.94 20.64 31.68
C ILE A 39 16.24 20.01 31.12
N LYS A 40 17.27 20.83 31.02
CA LYS A 40 18.67 20.43 30.85
C LYS A 40 19.20 19.94 32.19
N ASN A 41 19.77 18.73 32.25
CA ASN A 41 20.69 18.36 33.33
C ASN A 41 22.00 17.84 32.73
N LYS A 42 23.04 18.65 32.91
CA LYS A 42 24.45 18.31 32.67
C LYS A 42 24.94 17.47 33.84
N PHE A 43 25.50 16.30 33.55
CA PHE A 43 26.50 15.67 34.42
C PHE A 43 27.70 15.29 33.56
N SER A 44 28.81 15.99 33.82
CA SER A 44 30.15 15.67 33.35
C SER A 44 30.88 14.87 34.44
N ILE A 45 32.01 14.24 34.06
CA ILE A 45 33.19 13.75 34.85
C ILE A 45 33.51 12.26 34.51
N PRO A 46 34.77 11.82 34.33
CA PRO A 46 35.89 12.40 33.59
C PRO A 46 36.55 11.40 32.60
N PHE A 47 37.36 11.95 31.72
CA PHE A 47 38.25 11.25 30.80
C PHE A 47 39.37 10.52 31.57
N ARG A 48 39.61 9.23 31.32
CA ARG A 48 40.83 8.53 31.75
C ARG A 48 41.49 7.87 30.55
N SER A 49 42.68 8.36 30.22
CA SER A 49 43.54 7.85 29.15
C SER A 49 44.27 6.58 29.59
N SER A 50 44.36 5.61 28.69
CA SER A 50 45.31 4.50 28.77
C SER A 50 45.68 4.06 27.36
N ARG A 51 46.99 3.94 27.14
CA ARG A 51 47.73 3.74 25.87
C ARG A 51 47.55 2.33 25.27
N PRO A 52 48.00 2.11 24.01
CA PRO A 52 47.47 1.07 23.14
C PRO A 52 48.15 -0.29 23.33
N PHE A 53 47.37 -1.35 23.23
CA PHE A 53 47.88 -2.70 22.99
C PHE A 53 47.70 -3.06 21.51
N HIS A 54 48.81 -3.14 20.80
CA HIS A 54 48.92 -3.93 19.57
C HIS A 54 48.90 -5.41 19.94
N LEU A 55 48.07 -6.23 19.29
CA LEU A 55 48.53 -7.49 18.69
C LEU A 55 47.47 -8.13 17.77
N ASN A 56 47.95 -8.47 16.58
CA ASN A 56 47.55 -9.54 15.66
C ASN A 56 46.11 -9.66 15.15
N THR A 57 46.00 -9.18 13.91
CA THR A 57 45.25 -9.75 12.79
C THR A 57 45.09 -11.27 12.84
N ARG A 58 43.83 -11.71 12.90
CA ARG A 58 43.42 -13.00 12.35
C ARG A 58 42.15 -12.77 11.53
N ARG A 59 42.33 -12.64 10.21
CA ARG A 59 41.25 -12.68 9.21
C ARG A 59 40.43 -13.94 9.46
N ARG A 60 39.22 -13.79 10.01
CA ARG A 60 38.16 -14.77 9.82
C ARG A 60 37.46 -14.38 8.54
N ASN A 61 37.58 -15.23 7.53
CA ASN A 61 36.78 -15.15 6.32
C ASN A 61 35.31 -15.23 6.74
N SER A 62 34.61 -14.09 6.72
CA SER A 62 33.16 -14.09 6.64
C SER A 62 32.83 -14.57 5.23
N MET A 63 32.38 -15.81 5.09
CA MET A 63 31.70 -16.19 3.87
C MET A 63 30.46 -15.30 3.74
N SER A 64 30.49 -14.43 2.74
CA SER A 64 29.31 -13.76 2.22
C SER A 64 28.22 -14.81 2.04
N ALA A 65 27.08 -14.62 2.71
CA ALA A 65 25.87 -15.35 2.40
C ALA A 65 25.38 -14.81 1.06
N SER A 66 25.89 -15.38 -0.02
CA SER A 66 25.44 -15.10 -1.38
C SER A 66 23.94 -15.38 -1.48
N THR A 67 23.23 -14.30 -1.81
CA THR A 67 21.84 -14.21 -2.20
C THR A 67 21.42 -15.39 -3.07
N MET A 68 20.46 -16.17 -2.59
CA MET A 68 19.69 -17.08 -3.45
C MET A 68 18.71 -16.23 -4.27
N ALA A 69 19.21 -15.57 -5.32
CA ALA A 69 18.35 -15.09 -6.38
C ALA A 69 17.90 -16.34 -7.16
N ALA A 70 16.77 -16.91 -6.77
CA ALA A 70 16.09 -17.86 -7.62
C ALA A 70 15.67 -17.08 -8.88
N SER A 71 16.36 -17.33 -10.00
CA SER A 71 15.95 -16.88 -11.32
C SER A 71 14.64 -17.57 -11.67
N ILE A 72 13.53 -17.00 -11.23
CA ILE A 72 12.21 -17.26 -11.80
C ILE A 72 12.29 -16.61 -13.17
N THR A 73 12.33 -17.41 -14.24
CA THR A 73 12.10 -16.93 -15.59
C THR A 73 10.71 -16.28 -15.60
N SER A 74 10.67 -14.95 -15.62
CA SER A 74 9.42 -14.22 -15.64
C SER A 74 8.77 -14.34 -17.00
N VAL A 75 7.76 -15.20 -17.06
CA VAL A 75 6.82 -15.20 -18.19
C VAL A 75 5.85 -14.06 -17.92
N GLU A 76 5.85 -13.06 -18.80
CA GLU A 76 4.88 -11.97 -18.75
C GLU A 76 3.47 -12.57 -18.88
N GLU A 77 2.65 -12.39 -17.83
CA GLU A 77 1.29 -12.93 -17.79
C GLU A 77 0.42 -12.20 -18.82
N ALA A 78 -0.22 -12.94 -19.72
CA ALA A 78 -1.23 -12.38 -20.61
C ALA A 78 -2.46 -11.95 -19.79
N LEU A 79 -2.61 -10.66 -19.58
CA LEU A 79 -3.68 -10.10 -18.76
C LEU A 79 -5.05 -10.20 -19.46
N PRO A 80 -6.11 -10.68 -18.78
CA PRO A 80 -7.44 -10.75 -19.36
C PRO A 80 -8.01 -9.33 -19.62
N PRO A 81 -8.87 -9.16 -20.64
CA PRO A 81 -9.54 -7.88 -20.88
C PRO A 81 -10.52 -7.56 -19.75
N ALA A 82 -10.73 -6.27 -19.46
CA ALA A 82 -11.70 -5.81 -18.48
C ALA A 82 -13.14 -6.16 -18.90
N LEU A 83 -13.90 -6.75 -17.99
CA LEU A 83 -15.31 -7.07 -18.19
C LEU A 83 -16.17 -5.82 -17.99
N ASP A 84 -17.09 -5.62 -18.93
CA ASP A 84 -17.99 -4.48 -18.99
C ASP A 84 -19.46 -4.89 -18.77
N SER A 85 -20.39 -3.96 -18.97
CA SER A 85 -21.82 -4.19 -18.74
C SER A 85 -22.46 -5.21 -19.67
N SER A 86 -21.81 -5.54 -20.79
CA SER A 86 -22.26 -6.55 -21.76
C SER A 86 -21.68 -7.94 -21.48
N SER A 87 -20.72 -8.04 -20.57
CA SER A 87 -19.99 -9.29 -20.30
C SER A 87 -20.80 -10.24 -19.41
N ASP A 88 -20.81 -11.51 -19.77
CA ASP A 88 -21.40 -12.57 -18.94
C ASP A 88 -20.63 -12.76 -17.62
N PRO A 89 -21.30 -13.17 -16.52
CA PRO A 89 -20.61 -13.48 -15.27
C PRO A 89 -19.70 -14.70 -15.43
N PRO A 90 -18.52 -14.73 -14.77
CA PRO A 90 -17.80 -15.98 -14.61
C PRO A 90 -18.64 -16.98 -13.80
N ALA A 91 -18.27 -18.26 -13.84
CA ALA A 91 -18.77 -19.22 -12.86
C ALA A 91 -18.42 -18.75 -11.45
N ILE A 92 -19.35 -18.88 -10.50
CA ILE A 92 -19.20 -18.43 -9.11
C ILE A 92 -19.27 -19.67 -8.22
N PHE A 93 -18.34 -19.78 -7.28
CA PHE A 93 -18.16 -20.89 -6.34
C PHE A 93 -17.99 -22.25 -7.03
N ASP A 94 -17.27 -22.26 -8.15
CA ASP A 94 -16.88 -23.46 -8.90
C ASP A 94 -15.56 -24.08 -8.41
N GLY A 95 -14.98 -23.53 -7.33
CA GLY A 95 -13.69 -23.93 -6.78
C GLY A 95 -12.48 -23.16 -7.32
N THR A 96 -12.66 -22.32 -8.35
CA THR A 96 -11.59 -21.44 -8.83
C THR A 96 -11.45 -20.23 -7.91
N THR A 97 -10.24 -19.90 -7.51
CA THR A 97 -9.97 -18.66 -6.75
C THR A 97 -9.89 -17.48 -7.72
N ARG A 98 -10.70 -16.44 -7.50
CA ARG A 98 -10.77 -15.26 -8.36
C ARG A 98 -10.54 -13.98 -7.58
N LEU A 99 -9.71 -13.09 -8.13
CA LEU A 99 -9.51 -11.74 -7.63
C LEU A 99 -10.17 -10.75 -8.58
N TYR A 100 -11.29 -10.18 -8.16
CA TYR A 100 -12.01 -9.15 -8.90
C TYR A 100 -11.32 -7.81 -8.69
N ILE A 101 -10.84 -7.20 -9.77
CA ILE A 101 -10.02 -5.97 -9.73
C ILE A 101 -10.54 -4.93 -10.71
N SER A 102 -9.92 -3.75 -10.66
CA SER A 102 -9.82 -2.88 -11.82
C SER A 102 -8.34 -2.52 -11.96
N TYR A 103 -7.78 -2.59 -13.18
CA TYR A 103 -6.34 -2.40 -13.41
C TYR A 103 -5.83 -1.03 -12.92
N THR A 104 -6.68 -0.01 -12.91
CA THR A 104 -6.32 1.33 -12.47
C THR A 104 -6.60 1.60 -10.99
N CYS A 105 -7.23 0.67 -10.26
CA CYS A 105 -7.59 0.86 -8.85
C CYS A 105 -6.40 0.60 -7.91
N PRO A 106 -5.94 1.60 -7.12
CA PRO A 106 -4.79 1.44 -6.23
C PRO A 106 -5.05 0.42 -5.11
N TYR A 107 -6.28 0.33 -4.61
CA TYR A 107 -6.65 -0.66 -3.59
C TYR A 107 -6.55 -2.09 -4.14
N ALA A 108 -6.96 -2.31 -5.39
CA ALA A 108 -6.89 -3.62 -6.03
C ALA A 108 -5.43 -3.99 -6.38
N GLN A 109 -4.63 -2.99 -6.76
CA GLN A 109 -3.22 -3.17 -7.04
C GLN A 109 -2.45 -3.71 -5.83
N ARG A 110 -2.79 -3.33 -4.59
CA ARG A 110 -2.19 -3.94 -3.36
C ARG A 110 -2.29 -5.47 -3.39
N VAL A 111 -3.48 -5.98 -3.71
CA VAL A 111 -3.76 -7.42 -3.70
C VAL A 111 -3.13 -8.11 -4.91
N TRP A 112 -3.07 -7.41 -6.05
CA TRP A 112 -2.38 -7.90 -7.24
C TRP A 112 -0.86 -8.02 -7.02
N ILE A 113 -0.22 -7.01 -6.42
CA ILE A 113 1.21 -7.08 -6.06
C ILE A 113 1.45 -8.25 -5.11
N THR A 114 0.60 -8.40 -4.07
CA THR A 114 0.71 -9.52 -3.11
C THR A 114 0.61 -10.87 -3.80
N ARG A 115 -0.35 -11.06 -4.72
CA ARG A 115 -0.49 -12.25 -5.56
C ARG A 115 0.79 -12.54 -6.33
N ASN A 116 1.35 -11.53 -7.00
CA ASN A 116 2.53 -11.71 -7.84
C ASN A 116 3.79 -12.00 -7.01
N CYS A 117 4.00 -11.28 -5.90
CA CYS A 117 5.14 -11.49 -4.99
C CYS A 117 5.13 -12.89 -4.37
N LYS A 118 3.95 -13.49 -4.18
CA LYS A 118 3.83 -14.85 -3.66
C LYS A 118 3.86 -15.94 -4.74
N GLY A 119 3.97 -15.58 -6.03
CA GLY A 119 3.97 -16.55 -7.13
C GLY A 119 2.61 -17.21 -7.37
N LEU A 120 1.50 -16.50 -7.08
CA LEU A 120 0.14 -17.06 -7.08
C LEU A 120 -0.61 -16.82 -8.40
N GLN A 121 0.09 -16.52 -9.49
CA GLN A 121 -0.52 -16.15 -10.76
C GLN A 121 -1.45 -17.25 -11.31
N ASP A 122 -1.01 -18.50 -11.22
CA ASP A 122 -1.80 -19.65 -11.67
C ASP A 122 -2.95 -20.01 -10.74
N LYS A 123 -2.83 -19.67 -9.44
CA LYS A 123 -3.80 -20.03 -8.40
C LYS A 123 -4.93 -19.02 -8.27
N ILE A 124 -4.63 -17.73 -8.41
CA ILE A 124 -5.58 -16.64 -8.26
C ILE A 124 -5.82 -16.04 -9.64
N LYS A 125 -6.99 -16.27 -10.24
CA LYS A 125 -7.32 -15.71 -11.56
C LYS A 125 -7.80 -14.28 -11.42
N LEU A 126 -7.27 -13.39 -12.25
CA LEU A 126 -7.73 -11.99 -12.30
C LEU A 126 -9.07 -11.91 -13.04
N VAL A 127 -10.02 -11.20 -12.45
CA VAL A 127 -11.28 -10.81 -13.10
C VAL A 127 -11.35 -9.28 -13.10
N PRO A 128 -10.71 -8.63 -14.08
CA PRO A 128 -10.75 -7.17 -14.20
C PRO A 128 -12.16 -6.70 -14.60
N ILE A 129 -12.60 -5.63 -13.96
CA ILE A 129 -13.90 -5.00 -14.16
C ILE A 129 -13.66 -3.54 -14.59
N ASP A 130 -14.34 -3.12 -15.66
CA ASP A 130 -14.46 -1.70 -15.99
C ASP A 130 -15.40 -1.03 -14.97
N LEU A 131 -14.87 -0.15 -14.13
CA LEU A 131 -15.67 0.52 -13.10
C LEU A 131 -16.58 1.61 -13.65
N GLN A 132 -16.30 2.16 -14.85
CA GLN A 132 -17.14 3.16 -15.51
C GLN A 132 -18.30 2.50 -16.26
N ASN A 133 -18.09 1.28 -16.77
CA ASN A 133 -19.11 0.50 -17.46
C ASN A 133 -19.28 -0.90 -16.83
N ARG A 134 -19.47 -0.95 -15.51
CA ARG A 134 -19.45 -2.21 -14.74
C ARG A 134 -20.65 -3.13 -15.04
N PRO A 135 -20.45 -4.45 -15.10
CA PRO A 135 -21.54 -5.43 -15.12
C PRO A 135 -22.39 -5.44 -13.85
N ALA A 136 -23.72 -5.44 -14.04
CA ALA A 136 -24.69 -5.50 -12.95
C ALA A 136 -24.53 -6.76 -12.08
N TRP A 137 -24.13 -7.89 -12.70
CA TRP A 137 -23.92 -9.15 -12.00
C TRP A 137 -22.86 -9.07 -10.90
N TYR A 138 -21.90 -8.15 -10.97
CA TYR A 138 -20.89 -8.04 -9.92
C TYR A 138 -21.52 -7.68 -8.59
N LYS A 139 -22.41 -6.68 -8.56
CA LYS A 139 -23.16 -6.32 -7.34
C LYS A 139 -24.15 -7.41 -6.96
N GLU A 140 -24.87 -7.93 -7.94
CA GLU A 140 -26.05 -8.77 -7.70
C GLU A 140 -25.70 -10.20 -7.31
N LYS A 141 -24.57 -10.73 -7.82
CA LYS A 141 -24.23 -12.15 -7.72
C LYS A 141 -22.89 -12.42 -7.02
N VAL A 142 -21.96 -11.47 -7.06
CA VAL A 142 -20.60 -11.67 -6.51
C VAL A 142 -20.41 -10.89 -5.21
N TYR A 143 -20.37 -9.56 -5.27
CA TYR A 143 -20.03 -8.72 -4.13
C TYR A 143 -20.97 -7.54 -3.96
N SER A 144 -21.90 -7.64 -3.00
CA SER A 144 -22.98 -6.69 -2.77
C SER A 144 -22.50 -5.27 -2.41
N ALA A 145 -21.33 -5.14 -1.77
CA ALA A 145 -20.71 -3.85 -1.48
C ALA A 145 -20.25 -3.12 -2.76
N ASN A 146 -20.19 -3.81 -3.90
CA ASN A 146 -20.01 -3.24 -5.22
C ASN A 146 -18.74 -2.39 -5.35
N LYS A 147 -17.65 -2.85 -4.75
CA LYS A 147 -16.31 -2.25 -4.79
C LYS A 147 -15.28 -3.30 -5.20
N VAL A 148 -14.12 -2.87 -5.69
CA VAL A 148 -12.94 -3.72 -5.89
C VAL A 148 -11.81 -3.23 -4.98
N PRO A 149 -10.90 -4.12 -4.52
CA PRO A 149 -10.84 -5.55 -4.81
C PRO A 149 -11.89 -6.37 -4.04
N SER A 150 -12.23 -7.54 -4.58
CA SER A 150 -12.80 -8.64 -3.81
C SER A 150 -12.18 -9.98 -4.21
N LEU A 151 -12.01 -10.88 -3.25
CA LEU A 151 -11.43 -12.20 -3.45
C LEU A 151 -12.48 -13.28 -3.22
N GLU A 152 -12.72 -14.09 -4.25
CA GLU A 152 -13.44 -15.36 -4.16
C GLU A 152 -12.49 -16.47 -3.78
N HIS A 153 -12.70 -17.07 -2.60
CA HIS A 153 -11.91 -18.22 -2.15
C HIS A 153 -12.72 -19.02 -1.11
N ASN A 154 -12.70 -20.36 -1.21
CA ASN A 154 -13.38 -21.27 -0.27
C ASN A 154 -14.86 -20.94 -0.05
N ASN A 155 -15.60 -20.71 -1.14
CA ASN A 155 -17.03 -20.37 -1.13
C ASN A 155 -17.39 -19.09 -0.36
N GLU A 156 -16.43 -18.18 -0.22
CA GLU A 156 -16.61 -16.87 0.40
C GLU A 156 -16.08 -15.77 -0.52
N ILE A 157 -16.75 -14.61 -0.51
CA ILE A 157 -16.25 -13.38 -1.13
C ILE A 157 -15.82 -12.43 -0.02
N ARG A 158 -14.54 -12.02 -0.04
CA ARG A 158 -13.98 -11.06 0.92
C ARG A 158 -13.59 -9.76 0.23
N GLY A 159 -13.86 -8.62 0.87
CA GLY A 159 -13.40 -7.31 0.44
C GLY A 159 -12.29 -6.76 1.33
N GLU A 160 -12.07 -5.44 1.24
CA GLU A 160 -11.07 -4.68 1.99
C GLU A 160 -9.62 -5.04 1.66
N SER A 161 -8.95 -4.16 0.88
CA SER A 161 -7.62 -4.45 0.33
C SER A 161 -6.56 -4.82 1.38
N LEU A 162 -6.56 -4.20 2.56
CA LEU A 162 -5.59 -4.49 3.62
C LEU A 162 -5.85 -5.87 4.26
N ASP A 163 -7.12 -6.24 4.42
CA ASP A 163 -7.49 -7.56 4.93
C ASP A 163 -7.15 -8.64 3.90
N LEU A 164 -7.36 -8.37 2.61
CA LEU A 164 -7.03 -9.29 1.53
C LEU A 164 -5.54 -9.57 1.41
N ILE A 165 -4.66 -8.57 1.54
CA ILE A 165 -3.21 -8.82 1.49
C ILE A 165 -2.73 -9.65 2.69
N LYS A 166 -3.28 -9.41 3.88
CA LYS A 166 -3.01 -10.23 5.09
C LYS A 166 -3.58 -11.65 4.95
N TYR A 167 -4.77 -11.78 4.38
CA TYR A 167 -5.43 -13.05 4.12
C TYR A 167 -4.61 -13.90 3.15
N ILE A 168 -4.21 -13.32 2.02
CA ILE A 168 -3.41 -14.00 1.00
C ILE A 168 -2.06 -14.44 1.60
N ASP A 169 -1.40 -13.58 2.39
CA ASP A 169 -0.11 -13.93 2.99
C ASP A 169 -0.20 -15.12 3.96
N SER A 170 -1.30 -15.24 4.69
CA SER A 170 -1.51 -16.27 5.72
C SER A 170 -2.17 -17.57 5.23
N HIS A 171 -2.87 -17.55 4.08
CA HIS A 171 -3.66 -18.70 3.61
C HIS A 171 -3.18 -19.32 2.30
N PHE A 172 -2.19 -18.71 1.63
CA PHE A 172 -1.61 -19.23 0.40
C PHE A 172 -0.10 -19.48 0.60
N GLU A 173 0.43 -20.38 -0.22
CA GLU A 173 1.87 -20.65 -0.30
C GLU A 173 2.66 -19.46 -0.84
N GLY A 174 3.99 -19.60 -0.87
CA GLY A 174 4.93 -18.58 -1.32
C GLY A 174 5.69 -17.92 -0.17
N PRO A 175 6.61 -16.99 -0.47
CA PRO A 175 7.36 -16.27 0.54
C PRO A 175 6.42 -15.53 1.50
N SER A 176 6.78 -15.47 2.77
CA SER A 176 6.08 -14.64 3.75
C SER A 176 6.40 -13.16 3.50
N LEU A 177 5.36 -12.33 3.49
CA LEU A 177 5.46 -10.88 3.29
C LEU A 177 5.23 -10.11 4.59
N PHE A 178 5.21 -10.80 5.74
CA PHE A 178 4.98 -10.19 7.04
C PHE A 178 6.01 -10.70 8.07
N PRO A 179 6.64 -9.81 8.85
CA PRO A 179 7.73 -10.21 9.74
C PRO A 179 7.21 -11.03 10.93
N SER A 180 8.08 -11.89 11.47
CA SER A 180 7.82 -12.58 12.74
C SER A 180 8.13 -11.73 13.97
N ASP A 181 9.01 -10.74 13.84
CA ASP A 181 9.47 -9.86 14.92
C ASP A 181 8.32 -9.02 15.53
N PRO A 182 8.11 -9.05 16.86
CA PRO A 182 7.01 -8.33 17.50
C PRO A 182 7.05 -6.80 17.31
N ALA A 183 8.23 -6.18 17.36
CA ALA A 183 8.35 -4.72 17.23
C ALA A 183 8.05 -4.26 15.80
N LYS A 184 8.45 -5.05 14.79
CA LYS A 184 8.08 -4.81 13.40
C LYS A 184 6.58 -5.02 13.15
N LYS A 185 5.94 -5.99 13.81
CA LYS A 185 4.48 -6.18 13.74
C LYS A 185 3.71 -5.00 14.31
N GLU A 186 4.08 -4.54 15.51
CA GLU A 186 3.45 -3.37 16.13
C GLU A 186 3.57 -2.13 15.24
N PHE A 187 4.75 -1.91 14.66
CA PHE A 187 4.95 -0.79 13.74
C PHE A 187 4.19 -0.95 12.42
N ALA A 188 4.06 -2.17 11.91
CA ALA A 188 3.24 -2.43 10.75
C ALA A 188 1.76 -2.09 11.00
N ASP A 189 1.22 -2.41 12.18
CA ASP A 189 -0.16 -2.08 12.54
C ASP A 189 -0.36 -0.56 12.69
N GLU A 190 0.64 0.17 13.20
CA GLU A 190 0.65 1.65 13.19
C GLU A 190 0.55 2.19 11.75
N LEU A 191 1.41 1.69 10.86
CA LEU A 191 1.47 2.14 9.47
C LEU A 191 0.20 1.76 8.67
N PHE A 192 -0.34 0.54 8.85
CA PHE A 192 -1.63 0.18 8.27
C PHE A 192 -2.75 1.11 8.72
N SER A 193 -2.77 1.47 10.00
CA SER A 193 -3.76 2.42 10.55
C SER A 193 -3.59 3.83 9.96
N TYR A 194 -2.37 4.19 9.54
CA TYR A 194 -2.07 5.49 8.95
C TYR A 194 -2.41 5.61 7.46
N THR A 195 -2.59 4.51 6.71
CA THR A 195 -2.75 4.57 5.24
C THR A 195 -3.89 5.48 4.78
N ASP A 196 -5.00 5.49 5.51
CA ASP A 196 -6.17 6.29 5.17
C ASP A 196 -5.95 7.78 5.43
N SER A 197 -5.25 8.10 6.52
CA SER A 197 -4.88 9.47 6.87
C SER A 197 -3.86 10.02 5.88
N PHE A 198 -2.86 9.23 5.49
CA PHE A 198 -1.92 9.56 4.42
C PHE A 198 -2.65 9.88 3.11
N GLY A 199 -3.54 8.98 2.66
CA GLY A 199 -4.29 9.18 1.42
C GLY A 199 -5.17 10.43 1.45
N ARG A 200 -5.88 10.68 2.57
CA ARG A 200 -6.71 11.88 2.74
C ARG A 200 -5.89 13.17 2.75
N ALA A 201 -4.75 13.18 3.44
CA ALA A 201 -3.86 14.33 3.48
C ALA A 201 -3.42 14.71 2.05
N VAL A 202 -2.87 13.75 1.29
CA VAL A 202 -2.40 14.03 -0.07
C VAL A 202 -3.54 14.49 -0.99
N ILE A 203 -4.69 13.80 -0.97
CA ILE A 203 -5.85 14.15 -1.81
C ILE A 203 -6.42 15.53 -1.47
N SER A 204 -6.31 15.99 -0.22
CA SER A 204 -6.82 17.30 0.18
C SER A 204 -6.20 18.44 -0.63
N SER A 205 -4.89 18.36 -0.93
CA SER A 205 -4.19 19.34 -1.76
C SER A 205 -4.54 19.32 -3.25
N PHE A 206 -5.23 18.28 -3.76
CA PHE A 206 -5.48 18.17 -5.20
C PHE A 206 -6.40 19.27 -5.72
N LYS A 207 -7.30 19.76 -4.86
CA LYS A 207 -8.26 20.83 -5.19
C LYS A 207 -7.77 22.23 -4.84
N GLU A 208 -6.58 22.34 -4.24
CA GLU A 208 -5.96 23.61 -3.84
C GLU A 208 -4.96 24.07 -4.91
N GLU A 209 -4.53 25.33 -4.89
CA GLU A 209 -3.57 25.85 -5.87
C GLU A 209 -2.19 25.19 -5.70
N GLY A 210 -1.76 24.98 -4.46
CA GLY A 210 -0.48 24.37 -4.11
C GLY A 210 -0.61 23.10 -3.27
N VAL A 211 0.50 22.71 -2.65
CA VAL A 211 0.56 21.62 -1.67
C VAL A 211 0.37 22.20 -0.27
N ASN A 212 -0.56 21.64 0.52
CA ASN A 212 -0.83 22.06 1.88
C ASN A 212 0.09 21.41 2.92
N GLU A 213 0.06 21.94 4.14
CA GLU A 213 0.89 21.47 5.26
C GLU A 213 0.62 20.01 5.59
N GLU A 214 -0.63 19.55 5.45
CA GLU A 214 -1.01 18.15 5.68
C GLU A 214 -0.33 17.19 4.71
N THR A 215 -0.26 17.53 3.43
CA THR A 215 0.46 16.72 2.43
C THR A 215 1.96 16.68 2.73
N VAL A 216 2.56 17.83 3.09
CA VAL A 216 4.00 17.89 3.45
C VAL A 216 4.27 17.01 4.67
N ALA A 217 3.49 17.18 5.74
CA ALA A 217 3.61 16.41 6.97
C ALA A 217 3.39 14.90 6.75
N ALA A 218 2.51 14.53 5.82
CA ALA A 218 2.26 13.13 5.49
C ALA A 218 3.48 12.45 4.85
N PHE A 219 4.18 13.12 3.93
CA PHE A 219 5.42 12.58 3.37
C PHE A 219 6.60 12.65 4.35
N ASP A 220 6.67 13.67 5.21
CA ASP A 220 7.68 13.74 6.28
C ASP A 220 7.50 12.62 7.31
N TYR A 221 6.25 12.24 7.61
CA TYR A 221 5.97 11.07 8.43
C TYR A 221 6.49 9.78 7.77
N LEU A 222 6.28 9.60 6.46
CA LEU A 222 6.82 8.42 5.77
C LEU A 222 8.35 8.39 5.74
N GLU A 223 9.01 9.53 5.53
CA GLU A 223 10.48 9.66 5.63
C GLU A 223 10.98 9.25 7.01
N THR A 224 10.31 9.71 8.06
CA THR A 224 10.61 9.34 9.45
C THR A 224 10.37 7.85 9.70
N ALA A 225 9.26 7.31 9.20
CA ALA A 225 8.91 5.91 9.35
C ALA A 225 9.94 4.98 8.69
N LEU A 226 10.41 5.32 7.49
CA LEU A 226 11.46 4.59 6.77
C LEU A 226 12.80 4.60 7.50
N SER A 227 13.02 5.51 8.45
CA SER A 227 14.24 5.55 9.26
C SER A 227 14.26 4.53 10.39
N LYS A 228 13.10 4.05 10.87
CA LYS A 228 12.97 3.24 12.10
C LYS A 228 13.74 1.91 12.06
N PHE A 229 13.73 1.24 10.91
CA PHE A 229 14.42 -0.04 10.69
C PHE A 229 15.44 0.03 9.55
N SER A 230 15.98 1.22 9.27
CA SER A 230 16.79 1.44 8.06
C SER A 230 18.16 0.75 8.05
N ASP A 231 18.62 0.28 9.22
CA ASP A 231 19.83 -0.56 9.32
C ASP A 231 19.59 -1.98 8.77
N ASP A 232 18.33 -2.43 8.71
CA ASP A 232 17.94 -3.75 8.23
C ASP A 232 17.56 -3.75 6.74
N GLY A 233 17.49 -2.58 6.10
CA GLY A 233 17.17 -2.43 4.68
C GLY A 233 16.30 -1.20 4.36
N PRO A 234 15.94 -0.99 3.08
CA PRO A 234 15.34 0.26 2.60
C PRO A 234 13.81 0.32 2.77
N PHE A 235 13.18 -0.74 3.26
CA PHE A 235 11.72 -0.85 3.38
C PHE A 235 11.21 -0.41 4.76
N PHE A 236 9.89 -0.20 4.92
CA PHE A 236 9.32 0.31 6.18
C PHE A 236 9.68 -0.54 7.40
N LEU A 237 9.81 -1.86 7.21
CA LEU A 237 10.17 -2.82 8.26
C LEU A 237 11.62 -3.34 8.07
N GLY A 238 12.45 -2.58 7.34
CA GLY A 238 13.78 -2.95 6.88
C GLY A 238 13.75 -3.82 5.63
N GLN A 239 13.08 -4.97 5.71
CA GLN A 239 12.86 -5.88 4.58
C GLN A 239 11.48 -5.66 3.94
N PHE A 240 11.34 -6.02 2.67
CA PHE A 240 10.10 -5.86 1.90
C PHE A 240 8.94 -6.58 2.58
N SER A 241 7.78 -5.92 2.66
CA SER A 241 6.64 -6.39 3.42
C SER A 241 5.30 -5.93 2.85
N LEU A 242 4.21 -6.44 3.44
CA LEU A 242 2.84 -5.99 3.17
C LEU A 242 2.63 -4.49 3.41
N VAL A 243 3.44 -3.85 4.27
CA VAL A 243 3.36 -2.40 4.51
C VAL A 243 3.79 -1.65 3.25
N ASP A 244 4.88 -2.05 2.62
CA ASP A 244 5.37 -1.42 1.39
C ASP A 244 4.33 -1.57 0.26
N ILE A 245 3.74 -2.76 0.14
CA ILE A 245 2.65 -3.04 -0.79
C ILE A 245 1.43 -2.15 -0.53
N ALA A 246 1.12 -1.83 0.73
CA ALA A 246 -0.01 -0.98 1.08
C ALA A 246 0.17 0.48 0.61
N TYR A 247 1.41 0.99 0.58
CA TYR A 247 1.71 2.37 0.18
C TYR A 247 2.06 2.52 -1.30
N ALA A 248 2.69 1.51 -1.92
CA ALA A 248 3.21 1.59 -3.29
C ALA A 248 2.20 2.08 -4.33
N PRO A 249 0.98 1.52 -4.44
CA PRO A 249 0.00 2.00 -5.41
C PRO A 249 -0.39 3.48 -5.23
N PHE A 250 -0.36 3.99 -4.00
CA PHE A 250 -0.75 5.38 -3.72
C PHE A 250 0.39 6.33 -4.05
N ILE A 251 1.62 6.00 -3.64
CA ILE A 251 2.80 6.80 -3.97
C ILE A 251 3.05 6.81 -5.48
N GLU A 252 2.83 5.69 -6.17
CA GLU A 252 2.89 5.56 -7.64
C GLU A 252 1.99 6.58 -8.35
N ARG A 253 0.80 6.86 -7.80
CA ARG A 253 -0.17 7.81 -8.36
C ARG A 253 0.10 9.24 -7.91
N PHE A 254 0.45 9.43 -6.64
CA PHE A 254 0.64 10.74 -6.04
C PHE A 254 1.92 11.42 -6.53
N LYS A 255 3.03 10.69 -6.68
CA LYS A 255 4.30 11.25 -7.13
C LYS A 255 4.19 11.98 -8.48
N PRO A 256 3.77 11.33 -9.58
CA PRO A 256 3.68 12.01 -10.87
C PRO A 256 2.61 13.10 -10.87
N PHE A 257 1.48 12.92 -10.17
CA PHE A 257 0.44 13.94 -10.09
C PHE A 257 0.91 15.22 -9.38
N LEU A 258 1.53 15.08 -8.21
CA LEU A 258 2.06 16.23 -7.46
C LEU A 258 3.18 16.92 -8.23
N LEU A 259 4.02 16.17 -8.95
CA LEU A 259 5.06 16.74 -9.77
C LEU A 259 4.48 17.51 -10.98
N ASP A 260 3.62 16.88 -11.77
CA ASP A 260 3.05 17.47 -13.00
C ASP A 260 2.09 18.63 -12.72
N VAL A 261 1.22 18.47 -11.72
CA VAL A 261 0.09 19.39 -11.49
C VAL A 261 0.41 20.43 -10.43
N LYS A 262 1.25 20.10 -9.44
CA LYS A 262 1.58 20.99 -8.31
C LYS A 262 3.02 21.47 -8.31
N ASN A 263 3.84 21.04 -9.28
CA ASN A 263 5.28 21.31 -9.31
C ASN A 263 5.98 20.94 -7.98
N TYR A 264 5.54 19.84 -7.35
CA TYR A 264 6.01 19.40 -6.05
C TYR A 264 6.66 18.03 -6.13
N ASP A 265 7.98 17.99 -5.91
CA ASP A 265 8.75 16.75 -5.83
C ASP A 265 8.74 16.20 -4.40
N ILE A 266 8.03 15.09 -4.19
CA ILE A 266 7.92 14.43 -2.89
C ILE A 266 9.27 13.89 -2.37
N THR A 267 10.28 13.74 -3.24
CA THR A 267 11.60 13.22 -2.87
C THR A 267 12.57 14.30 -2.40
N SER A 268 12.28 15.58 -2.67
CA SER A 268 13.11 16.70 -2.23
C SER A 268 13.15 16.77 -0.71
N GLY A 269 14.34 16.64 -0.12
CA GLY A 269 14.53 16.58 1.33
C GLY A 269 14.13 15.26 1.99
N ARG A 270 13.77 14.22 1.22
CA ARG A 270 13.31 12.91 1.72
C ARG A 270 14.10 11.75 1.11
N PRO A 271 15.40 11.61 1.45
CA PRO A 271 16.28 10.63 0.82
C PRO A 271 15.86 9.17 1.09
N LYS A 272 15.27 8.84 2.25
CA LYS A 272 14.80 7.48 2.52
C LYS A 272 13.59 7.13 1.66
N LEU A 273 12.66 8.06 1.50
CA LEU A 273 11.54 7.92 0.58
C LEU A 273 12.03 7.77 -0.87
N ALA A 274 13.02 8.55 -1.28
CA ALA A 274 13.63 8.42 -2.61
C ALA A 274 14.21 7.02 -2.84
N ALA A 275 15.01 6.51 -1.88
CA ALA A 275 15.58 5.18 -1.93
C ALA A 275 14.50 4.08 -1.92
N TRP A 276 13.47 4.23 -1.09
CA TRP A 276 12.34 3.30 -1.06
C TRP A 276 11.62 3.21 -2.42
N ILE A 277 11.42 4.34 -3.10
CA ILE A 277 10.79 4.36 -4.44
C ILE A 277 11.69 3.64 -5.45
N GLU A 278 13.00 3.87 -5.40
CA GLU A 278 13.97 3.21 -6.28
C GLU A 278 13.94 1.69 -6.09
N GLU A 279 13.99 1.23 -4.85
CA GLU A 279 14.00 -0.19 -4.48
C GLU A 279 12.66 -0.88 -4.79
N MET A 280 11.53 -0.23 -4.52
CA MET A 280 10.21 -0.70 -4.95
C MET A 280 10.18 -0.89 -6.46
N ASN A 281 10.75 0.04 -7.23
CA ASN A 281 10.78 -0.05 -8.69
C ASN A 281 11.67 -1.18 -9.21
N GLN A 282 12.52 -1.82 -8.40
CA GLN A 282 13.26 -3.02 -8.80
C GLN A 282 12.47 -4.33 -8.61
N ILE A 283 11.33 -4.29 -7.91
CA ILE A 283 10.51 -5.47 -7.65
C ILE A 283 9.66 -5.78 -8.88
N GLU A 284 10.06 -6.79 -9.65
CA GLU A 284 9.37 -7.22 -10.86
C GLU A 284 7.87 -7.49 -10.65
N ALA A 285 7.52 -8.18 -9.55
CA ALA A 285 6.13 -8.47 -9.21
C ALA A 285 5.27 -7.20 -9.03
N TYR A 286 5.87 -6.08 -8.60
CA TYR A 286 5.22 -4.77 -8.56
C TYR A 286 5.20 -4.13 -9.94
N GLN A 287 6.32 -4.14 -10.68
CA GLN A 287 6.41 -3.56 -12.03
C GLN A 287 5.29 -4.07 -12.95
N GLN A 288 5.01 -5.38 -12.93
CA GLN A 288 3.96 -6.03 -13.73
C GLN A 288 2.54 -5.51 -13.45
N THR A 289 2.33 -4.79 -12.34
CA THR A 289 1.02 -4.24 -11.95
C THR A 289 0.88 -2.76 -12.26
N ARG A 290 1.97 -2.10 -12.63
CA ARG A 290 2.03 -0.65 -12.81
C ARG A 290 1.22 -0.22 -14.02
N GLN A 291 0.75 1.00 -13.97
CA GLN A 291 0.12 1.68 -15.10
C GLN A 291 1.08 2.74 -15.65
N ASP A 292 0.82 3.22 -16.86
CA ASP A 292 1.57 4.34 -17.40
C ASP A 292 1.41 5.59 -16.49
N PRO A 293 2.50 6.23 -16.05
CA PRO A 293 2.41 7.37 -15.15
C PRO A 293 1.59 8.54 -15.69
N MET A 294 1.58 8.78 -17.01
CA MET A 294 0.82 9.87 -17.62
C MET A 294 -0.66 9.52 -17.72
N GLU A 295 -1.00 8.27 -18.02
CA GLU A 295 -2.38 7.81 -17.90
C GLU A 295 -2.93 7.98 -16.48
N LEU A 296 -2.13 7.67 -15.45
CA LEU A 296 -2.52 7.88 -14.05
C LEU A 296 -2.77 9.36 -13.73
N VAL A 297 -1.91 10.26 -14.21
CA VAL A 297 -2.08 11.71 -14.04
C VAL A 297 -3.37 12.17 -14.71
N GLU A 298 -3.66 11.74 -15.94
CA GLU A 298 -4.88 12.12 -16.65
C GLU A 298 -6.15 11.58 -15.99
N ILE A 299 -6.12 10.34 -15.48
CA ILE A 299 -7.22 9.79 -14.66
C ILE A 299 -7.46 10.67 -13.43
N TYR A 300 -6.39 11.09 -12.76
CA TYR A 300 -6.50 11.90 -11.55
C TYR A 300 -6.95 13.34 -11.83
N LYS A 301 -6.51 13.97 -12.93
CA LYS A 301 -7.03 15.27 -13.40
C LYS A 301 -8.53 15.21 -13.66
N LYS A 302 -9.02 14.13 -14.30
CA LYS A 302 -10.47 13.92 -14.53
C LYS A 302 -11.24 13.70 -13.23
N ARG A 303 -10.66 12.96 -12.27
CA ARG A 303 -11.30 12.65 -10.98
C ARG A 303 -11.32 13.84 -10.03
N PHE A 304 -10.27 14.66 -10.05
CA PHE A 304 -10.07 15.82 -9.20
C PHE A 304 -9.82 17.05 -10.09
N PRO A 305 -10.84 17.56 -10.79
CA PRO A 305 -10.68 18.74 -11.61
C PRO A 305 -10.18 19.89 -10.72
N ALA A 306 -8.99 20.40 -11.03
CA ALA A 306 -8.42 21.54 -10.34
C ALA A 306 -9.37 22.73 -10.50
N LYS A 307 -9.58 23.48 -9.42
CA LYS A 307 -10.06 24.86 -9.54
C LYS A 307 -8.82 25.69 -9.86
N PHE A 308 -8.62 25.97 -11.13
CA PHE A 308 -7.71 27.03 -11.57
C PHE A 308 -8.29 28.38 -11.17
#